data_AF-A0A957MUV3-F1
#
_entry.id   AF-A0A957MUV3-F1
#
_cell.length_a   1.000
_cell.length_b   1.000
_cell.length_c   1.000
_cell.angle_alpha   90.00
_cell.angle_beta   90.00
_cell.angle_gamma   90.00
#
_symmetry.space_group_name_H-M   'P 1'
#
loop_
_entity.id
_entity.type
_entity.pdbx_description
1 polymer ?
#
loop_
_entity_poly.entity_id
_entity_poly.type
_entity_poly.pdbx_seq_one_letter_code
_entity_poly.pdbx_strand_id
1 'polypeptide(L)'
;METEELAPLEVAELIDIRPDTNALAPLTAIVPADMHPAYVYLASLSVGSHRTMTHALNTAAAVLSGGRCDLATMPWHLLRYQHTAALRAWLLQNVSASTGNKTLSAVRGALRESWRLGQMTAEHYHRAIDVK
;
A
#
# COMPACT_ATOMS: atom_id res chain seq x y z
N MET A 1 21.91 7.70 -45.88
CA MET A 1 22.01 8.57 -44.70
C MET A 1 20.99 8.04 -43.74
N GLU A 2 21.42 7.04 -42.98
CA GLU A 2 20.59 6.26 -42.08
C GLU A 2 20.04 7.18 -41.00
N THR A 3 18.72 7.28 -40.92
CA THR A 3 18.02 7.79 -39.76
C THR A 3 18.27 6.82 -38.62
N GLU A 4 19.19 7.19 -37.74
CA GLU A 4 19.44 6.52 -36.48
C GLU A 4 18.20 6.69 -35.61
N GLU A 5 17.28 5.72 -35.75
CA GLU A 5 16.14 5.52 -34.87
C GLU A 5 16.68 5.24 -33.49
N LEU A 6 16.74 6.29 -32.67
CA LEU A 6 17.16 6.24 -31.27
C LEU A 6 16.25 5.24 -30.55
N ALA A 7 16.74 4.00 -30.36
CA ALA A 7 16.09 3.00 -29.55
C ALA A 7 15.74 3.62 -28.18
N PRO A 8 14.53 3.42 -27.63
CA PRO A 8 14.19 3.92 -26.32
C PRO A 8 15.18 3.34 -25.32
N LEU A 9 16.03 4.21 -24.78
CA LEU A 9 16.99 3.88 -23.74
C LEU A 9 16.27 3.07 -22.65
N GLU A 10 16.83 1.90 -22.40
CA GLU A 10 16.39 0.88 -21.47
C GLU A 10 15.77 1.44 -20.19
N VAL A 11 14.45 1.28 -20.06
CA VAL A 11 13.78 1.22 -18.74
C VAL A 11 14.13 -0.07 -17.98
N ALA A 12 15.08 -0.85 -18.49
CA ALA A 12 15.50 -2.14 -17.97
C ALA A 12 16.60 -1.96 -16.92
N GLU A 13 16.23 -1.57 -15.68
CA GLU A 13 16.96 -2.01 -14.48
C GLU A 13 16.30 -1.64 -13.13
N LEU A 14 15.03 -1.23 -13.10
CA LEU A 14 14.31 -1.22 -11.82
C LEU A 14 13.75 -2.62 -11.57
N ILE A 15 14.29 -3.34 -10.59
CA ILE A 15 13.65 -4.56 -10.09
C ILE A 15 12.25 -4.16 -9.63
N ASP A 16 11.22 -4.44 -10.43
CA ASP A 16 9.84 -4.20 -10.05
C ASP A 16 9.44 -5.26 -9.02
N ILE A 17 9.75 -4.97 -7.77
CA ILE A 17 9.36 -5.80 -6.63
C ILE A 17 7.87 -5.67 -6.29
N ARG A 18 7.08 -4.87 -7.04
CA ARG A 18 5.64 -4.84 -6.86
C ARG A 18 5.10 -6.23 -7.19
N PRO A 19 4.51 -6.92 -6.20
CA PRO A 19 4.10 -8.30 -6.37
C PRO A 19 3.02 -8.42 -7.43
N ASP A 20 2.85 -9.64 -7.97
CA ASP A 20 1.81 -9.99 -8.93
C ASP A 20 0.50 -9.32 -8.52
N THR A 21 0.12 -8.29 -9.26
CA THR A 21 -0.97 -7.42 -8.84
C THR A 21 -2.31 -8.17 -8.77
N ASN A 22 -2.37 -9.38 -9.36
CA ASN A 22 -3.50 -10.30 -9.28
C ASN A 22 -3.75 -10.81 -7.84
N ALA A 23 -2.71 -10.86 -6.98
CA ALA A 23 -2.85 -11.22 -5.57
C ALA A 23 -3.54 -10.13 -4.73
N LEU A 24 -3.61 -8.89 -5.25
CA LEU A 24 -4.29 -7.74 -4.66
C LEU A 24 -5.47 -7.30 -5.52
N ALA A 25 -6.28 -8.24 -5.98
CA ALA A 25 -7.53 -7.92 -6.65
C ALA A 25 -8.43 -7.03 -5.75
N PRO A 26 -9.09 -5.99 -6.30
CA PRO A 26 -9.99 -5.15 -5.53
C PRO A 26 -11.07 -5.99 -4.83
N LEU A 27 -11.38 -5.65 -3.58
CA LEU A 27 -12.54 -6.17 -2.89
C LEU A 27 -13.80 -5.72 -3.63
N THR A 28 -14.57 -6.68 -4.15
CA THR A 28 -15.80 -6.44 -4.90
C THR A 28 -17.05 -6.46 -4.01
N ALA A 29 -16.96 -7.09 -2.84
CA ALA A 29 -18.03 -7.11 -1.85
C ALA A 29 -17.95 -5.87 -0.96
N ILE A 30 -19.11 -5.31 -0.62
CA ILE A 30 -19.22 -4.23 0.36
C ILE A 30 -18.87 -4.82 1.73
N VAL A 31 -17.70 -4.45 2.25
CA VAL A 31 -17.30 -4.79 3.62
C VAL A 31 -17.92 -3.75 4.57
N PRO A 32 -18.66 -4.16 5.61
CA PRO A 32 -19.11 -3.26 6.67
C PRO A 32 -17.94 -2.43 7.24
N ALA A 33 -18.18 -1.15 7.53
CA ALA A 33 -17.09 -0.24 7.91
C ALA A 33 -16.35 -0.66 9.20
N ASP A 34 -17.05 -1.30 10.12
CA ASP A 34 -16.52 -1.88 11.36
C ASP A 34 -15.67 -3.15 11.14
N MET A 35 -15.80 -3.77 9.97
CA MET A 35 -14.98 -4.90 9.52
C MET A 35 -13.91 -4.49 8.52
N HIS A 36 -13.85 -3.21 8.14
CA HIS A 36 -12.87 -2.72 7.18
C HIS A 36 -11.65 -2.10 7.90
N PRO A 37 -10.47 -2.75 7.85
CA PRO A 37 -9.35 -2.41 8.73
C PRO A 37 -8.83 -0.99 8.58
N ALA A 38 -8.84 -0.42 7.36
CA ALA A 38 -8.41 0.96 7.17
C ALA A 38 -9.43 1.97 7.73
N TYR A 39 -10.73 1.65 7.73
CA TYR A 39 -11.75 2.51 8.32
C TYR A 39 -11.69 2.44 9.85
N VAL A 40 -11.51 1.26 10.43
CA VAL A 40 -11.27 1.08 11.87
C VAL A 40 -10.00 1.84 12.30
N TYR A 41 -8.92 1.76 11.51
CA TYR A 41 -7.71 2.54 11.76
C TYR A 41 -7.99 4.05 11.75
N LEU A 42 -8.67 4.57 10.72
CA LEU A 42 -9.02 5.99 10.67
C LEU A 42 -9.88 6.42 11.86
N ALA A 43 -10.87 5.61 12.24
CA ALA A 43 -11.74 5.87 13.38
C ALA A 43 -10.98 5.93 14.73
N SER A 44 -9.83 5.24 14.83
CA SER A 44 -8.97 5.29 16.02
C SER A 44 -8.17 6.59 16.18
N LEU A 45 -8.09 7.42 15.12
CA LEU A 45 -7.34 8.66 15.09
C LEU A 45 -8.18 9.87 15.47
N SER A 46 -7.52 10.98 15.81
CA SER A 46 -8.18 12.28 15.92
C SER A 46 -8.77 12.72 14.57
N VAL A 47 -9.91 13.40 14.59
CA VAL A 47 -10.63 13.88 13.39
C VAL A 47 -9.72 14.69 12.46
N GLY A 48 -8.85 15.55 13.02
CA GLY A 48 -7.90 16.35 12.24
C GLY A 48 -6.90 15.52 11.43
N SER A 49 -6.62 14.28 11.86
CA SER A 49 -5.68 13.37 11.17
C SER A 49 -6.34 12.56 10.05
N HIS A 50 -7.67 12.45 10.05
CA HIS A 50 -8.41 11.59 9.11
C HIS A 50 -8.07 11.92 7.67
N ARG A 51 -8.24 13.19 7.26
CA ARG A 51 -7.99 13.64 5.88
C ARG A 51 -6.59 13.24 5.41
N THR A 52 -5.58 13.47 6.24
CA THR A 52 -4.20 13.19 5.88
C THR A 52 -3.92 11.69 5.78
N MET A 53 -4.43 10.88 6.71
CA MET A 53 -4.22 9.44 6.69
C MET A 53 -5.04 8.73 5.62
N THR A 54 -6.25 9.23 5.29
CA THR A 54 -7.03 8.81 4.12
C THR A 54 -6.24 8.99 2.84
N HIS A 55 -5.61 10.17 2.65
CA HIS A 55 -4.78 10.42 1.48
C HIS A 55 -3.58 9.45 1.43
N ALA A 56 -2.92 9.25 2.56
CA ALA A 56 -1.78 8.34 2.67
C ALA A 56 -2.14 6.88 2.31
N LEU A 57 -3.29 6.38 2.79
CA LEU A 57 -3.82 5.05 2.46
C LEU A 57 -4.17 4.94 0.97
N ASN A 58 -4.80 5.95 0.38
CA ASN A 58 -5.08 5.98 -1.06
C ASN A 58 -3.80 5.93 -1.90
N THR A 59 -2.75 6.66 -1.50
CA THR A 59 -1.44 6.58 -2.17
C THR A 59 -0.89 5.16 -2.12
N ALA A 60 -0.92 4.51 -0.96
CA ALA A 60 -0.44 3.13 -0.83
C ALA A 60 -1.25 2.16 -1.70
N ALA A 61 -2.58 2.26 -1.68
CA ALA A 61 -3.48 1.42 -2.48
C ALA A 61 -3.20 1.59 -3.98
N ALA A 62 -3.07 2.82 -4.46
CA ALA A 62 -2.78 3.11 -5.86
C ALA A 62 -1.41 2.54 -6.29
N VAL A 63 -0.36 2.73 -5.49
CA VAL A 63 0.99 2.22 -5.80
C VAL A 63 1.01 0.70 -5.89
N LEU A 64 0.39 0.03 -4.90
CA LEU A 64 0.44 -1.42 -4.78
C LEU A 64 -0.46 -2.16 -5.77
N SER A 65 -1.53 -1.52 -6.23
CA SER A 65 -2.50 -2.11 -7.16
C SER A 65 -2.33 -1.64 -8.61
N GLY A 66 -1.40 -0.72 -8.88
CA GLY A 66 -1.31 -0.04 -10.17
C GLY A 66 -2.54 0.83 -10.47
N GLY A 67 -3.10 1.47 -9.44
CA GLY A 67 -4.25 2.37 -9.55
C GLY A 67 -5.62 1.70 -9.56
N ARG A 68 -5.69 0.38 -9.35
CA ARG A 68 -6.97 -0.38 -9.38
C ARG A 68 -7.73 -0.37 -8.07
N CYS A 69 -7.03 -0.13 -6.96
CA CYS A 69 -7.60 -0.04 -5.63
C CYS A 69 -7.45 1.39 -5.09
N ASP A 70 -8.45 1.80 -4.32
CA ASP A 70 -8.39 2.89 -3.38
C ASP A 70 -8.35 2.34 -1.94
N LEU A 71 -8.44 3.22 -0.94
CA LEU A 71 -8.40 2.78 0.45
C LEU A 71 -9.51 1.78 0.83
N ALA A 72 -10.67 1.85 0.18
CA ALA A 72 -11.88 1.12 0.52
C ALA A 72 -11.94 -0.26 -0.18
N THR A 73 -11.30 -0.36 -1.33
CA THR A 73 -11.28 -1.56 -2.16
C THR A 73 -10.00 -2.37 -1.99
N MET A 74 -8.96 -1.79 -1.38
CA MET A 74 -7.70 -2.48 -1.13
C MET A 74 -7.86 -3.64 -0.12
N PRO A 75 -7.46 -4.89 -0.45
CA PRO A 75 -7.49 -6.01 0.49
C PRO A 75 -6.31 -5.95 1.48
N TRP A 76 -6.36 -5.02 2.43
CA TRP A 76 -5.27 -4.75 3.40
C TRP A 76 -4.75 -6.01 4.11
N HIS A 77 -5.62 -6.96 4.44
CA HIS A 77 -5.29 -8.21 5.13
C HIS A 77 -4.48 -9.19 4.26
N LEU A 78 -4.42 -9.01 2.94
CA LEU A 78 -3.61 -9.81 2.01
C LEU A 78 -2.19 -9.28 1.84
N LEU A 79 -1.90 -8.07 2.34
CA LEU A 79 -0.55 -7.53 2.30
C LEU A 79 0.42 -8.43 3.07
N ARG A 80 1.61 -8.56 2.51
CA ARG A 80 2.73 -9.36 3.01
C ARG A 80 4.01 -8.54 2.88
N TYR A 81 5.10 -9.03 3.46
CA TYR A 81 6.40 -8.35 3.47
C TYR A 81 6.84 -7.82 2.10
N GLN A 82 6.70 -8.61 1.03
CA GLN A 82 7.07 -8.17 -0.31
C GLN A 82 6.28 -6.94 -0.79
N HIS A 83 5.00 -6.83 -0.42
CA HIS A 83 4.16 -5.69 -0.77
C HIS A 83 4.65 -4.42 -0.06
N THR A 84 4.89 -4.50 1.26
CA THR A 84 5.32 -3.33 2.04
C THR A 84 6.75 -2.92 1.72
N ALA A 85 7.62 -3.86 1.38
CA ALA A 85 8.97 -3.59 0.86
C ALA A 85 8.90 -2.85 -0.49
N ALA A 86 8.02 -3.29 -1.40
CA ALA A 86 7.78 -2.62 -2.68
C ALA A 86 7.24 -1.20 -2.52
N LEU A 87 6.24 -1.02 -1.65
CA LEU A 87 5.71 0.31 -1.33
C LEU A 87 6.81 1.22 -0.80
N ARG A 88 7.65 0.73 0.12
CA ARG A 88 8.75 1.52 0.66
C ARG A 88 9.72 1.94 -0.44
N ALA A 89 10.18 1.01 -1.27
CA ALA A 89 11.14 1.30 -2.33
C ALA A 89 10.60 2.38 -3.27
N TRP A 90 9.32 2.26 -3.66
CA TRP A 90 8.65 3.27 -4.47
C TRP A 90 8.58 4.64 -3.77
N LEU A 91 8.20 4.67 -2.49
CA LEU A 91 8.09 5.93 -1.73
C LEU A 91 9.44 6.64 -1.59
N LEU A 92 10.54 5.90 -1.39
CA LEU A 92 11.87 6.49 -1.30
C LEU A 92 12.31 7.22 -2.57
N GLN A 93 11.84 6.75 -3.73
CA GLN A 93 12.23 7.29 -5.03
C GLN A 93 11.30 8.42 -5.51
N ASN A 94 10.03 8.39 -5.10
CA ASN A 94 8.97 9.21 -5.72
C ASN A 94 8.36 10.27 -4.80
N VAL A 95 8.57 10.19 -3.48
CA VAL A 95 8.01 11.16 -2.53
C VAL A 95 9.03 11.61 -1.49
N SER A 96 8.73 12.73 -0.81
CA SER A 96 9.58 13.19 0.29
C SER A 96 9.58 12.20 1.46
N ALA A 97 10.67 12.15 2.22
CA ALA A 97 10.81 11.26 3.37
C ALA A 97 9.66 11.40 4.40
N SER A 98 9.20 12.64 4.63
CA SER A 98 8.07 12.92 5.53
C SER A 98 6.77 12.28 5.02
N THR A 99 6.47 12.41 3.73
CA THR A 99 5.28 11.81 3.12
C THR A 99 5.41 10.28 3.09
N GLY A 100 6.57 9.75 2.71
CA GLY A 100 6.83 8.30 2.69
C GLY A 100 6.63 7.64 4.07
N ASN A 101 7.24 8.21 5.11
CA ASN A 101 7.10 7.71 6.48
C ASN A 101 5.64 7.77 6.97
N LYS A 102 4.89 8.79 6.57
CA LYS A 102 3.48 8.92 6.90
C LYS A 102 2.64 7.86 6.21
N THR A 103 2.88 7.62 4.92
CA THR A 103 2.23 6.54 4.17
C THR A 103 2.52 5.17 4.79
N LEU A 104 3.77 4.86 5.11
CA LEU A 104 4.11 3.61 5.80
C LEU A 104 3.44 3.51 7.17
N SER A 105 3.36 4.61 7.92
CA SER A 105 2.69 4.63 9.22
C SER A 105 1.19 4.33 9.09
N ALA A 106 0.52 4.89 8.08
CA ALA A 106 -0.89 4.63 7.81
C ALA A 106 -1.13 3.16 7.43
N VAL A 107 -0.27 2.59 6.57
CA VAL A 107 -0.34 1.16 6.20
C VAL A 107 -0.13 0.26 7.41
N ARG A 108 0.88 0.54 8.26
CA ARG A 108 1.08 -0.23 9.51
C ARG A 108 -0.15 -0.17 10.43
N GLY A 109 -0.85 0.96 10.45
CA GLY A 109 -2.13 1.13 11.14
C GLY A 109 -3.21 0.19 10.61
N ALA A 110 -3.46 0.21 9.29
CA ALA A 110 -4.43 -0.69 8.66
C ALA A 110 -4.07 -2.18 8.84
N LEU A 111 -2.78 -2.54 8.77
CA LEU A 111 -2.33 -3.91 9.02
C LEU A 111 -2.54 -4.36 10.47
N ARG A 112 -2.34 -3.44 11.43
CA ARG A 112 -2.61 -3.72 12.84
C ARG A 112 -4.09 -4.02 13.08
N GLU A 113 -4.98 -3.24 12.46
CA GLU A 113 -6.42 -3.49 12.58
C GLU A 113 -6.85 -4.74 11.80
N SER A 114 -6.19 -5.07 10.68
CA SER A 114 -6.42 -6.35 9.99
C SER A 114 -6.14 -7.55 10.90
N TRP A 115 -5.06 -7.47 11.69
CA TRP A 115 -4.75 -8.49 12.70
C TRP A 115 -5.77 -8.49 13.85
N ARG A 116 -6.11 -7.33 14.42
CA ARG A 116 -7.08 -7.22 15.52
C ARG A 116 -8.49 -7.71 15.16
N LEU A 117 -8.89 -7.51 13.91
CA LEU A 117 -10.16 -8.02 13.34
C LEU A 117 -10.10 -9.52 12.99
N GLY A 118 -8.96 -10.20 13.22
CA GLY A 118 -8.80 -11.62 12.92
C GLY A 118 -8.63 -11.97 11.44
N GLN A 119 -8.41 -10.97 10.57
CA GLN A 119 -8.26 -11.15 9.12
C GLN A 119 -6.82 -11.50 8.71
N MET A 120 -5.87 -11.30 9.63
CA MET A 120 -4.45 -11.55 9.44
C MET A 120 -3.87 -12.22 10.69
N THR A 121 -3.00 -13.21 10.52
CA THR A 121 -2.29 -13.83 11.66
C THR A 121 -1.24 -12.88 12.22
N ALA A 122 -0.87 -13.04 13.50
CA ALA A 122 0.17 -12.24 14.13
C ALA A 122 1.52 -12.35 13.40
N GLU A 123 1.88 -13.54 12.91
CA GLU A 123 3.10 -13.75 12.13
C GLU A 123 3.09 -12.95 10.82
N HIS A 124 2.01 -13.02 10.05
CA HIS A 124 1.88 -12.24 8.81
C HIS A 124 1.94 -10.74 9.09
N TYR A 125 1.30 -10.28 10.16
CA TYR A 125 1.35 -8.89 10.59
C TYR A 125 2.78 -8.44 10.91
N HIS A 126 3.49 -9.15 11.79
CA HIS A 126 4.86 -8.81 12.19
C HIS A 126 5.81 -8.77 10.99
N ARG A 127 5.74 -9.76 10.09
CA ARG A 127 6.54 -9.76 8.86
C ARG A 127 6.16 -8.61 7.93
N ALA A 128 4.88 -8.31 7.76
CA ALA A 128 4.43 -7.25 6.86
C ALA A 128 4.86 -5.85 7.31
N ILE A 129 4.97 -5.59 8.61
CA ILE A 129 5.37 -4.27 9.12
C ILE A 129 6.88 -4.08 9.28
N ASP A 130 7.68 -5.14 9.10
CA ASP A 130 9.14 -5.15 9.27
C ASP A 130 9.90 -4.47 8.11
N VAL A 131 9.47 -3.26 7.79
CA VAL A 131 10.13 -2.36 6.86
C VAL A 131 10.55 -1.12 7.65
N LYS A 132 11.82 -0.73 7.56
CA LYS A 132 12.32 0.49 8.24
C LYS A 132 11.83 1.78 7.59
#